data_AF-A0A812TVL1-F1
#
_entry.id   AF-A0A812TVL1-F1
#
_cell.length_a   1.000
_cell.length_b   1.000
_cell.length_c   1.000
_cell.angle_alpha   90.00
_cell.angle_beta   90.00
_cell.angle_gamma   90.00
#
_symmetry.space_group_name_H-M   'P 1'
#
loop_
_entity.id
_entity.type
_entity.pdbx_description
1 polymer ?
#
loop_
_entity_poly.entity_id
_entity_poly.type
_entity_poly.pdbx_seq_one_letter_code
_entity_poly.pdbx_strand_id
1 'polypeptide(L)'
;MCELKKSGKAWVPGDIRKEYAAAGEQRELLEIALLEAIQQLGEEQSKKHAAVKAAFLNRITHVKERMVLREEEVTGRWLTEERMRTELKWSKETIRQVVAYCRKFPNTLVRHMTLSCFSFLVA
;
A
#
# COMPACT_ATOMS: atom_id res chain seq x y z
N MET A 1 10.19 -11.02 -14.25
CA MET A 1 9.46 -9.78 -14.58
C MET A 1 10.33 -8.53 -14.49
N CYS A 2 11.16 -8.40 -13.44
CA CYS A 2 12.03 -7.25 -13.23
C CYS A 2 13.39 -7.34 -13.96
N GLU A 3 13.77 -8.51 -14.47
CA GLU A 3 15.02 -8.73 -15.18
C GLU A 3 15.04 -8.11 -16.60
N LEU A 4 16.24 -7.79 -17.06
CA LEU A 4 16.49 -7.36 -18.43
C LEU A 4 16.39 -8.54 -19.38
N LYS A 5 15.69 -8.34 -20.50
CA LYS A 5 15.75 -9.27 -21.62
C LYS A 5 17.06 -9.08 -22.40
N LYS A 6 17.38 -10.06 -23.25
CA LYS A 6 18.46 -9.97 -24.26
C LYS A 6 18.33 -8.72 -25.15
N SER A 7 17.13 -8.18 -25.31
CA SER A 7 16.86 -6.94 -26.04
C SER A 7 17.17 -5.65 -25.26
N GLY A 8 17.68 -5.74 -24.02
CA GLY A 8 17.92 -4.59 -23.16
C GLY A 8 16.66 -3.94 -22.59
N LYS A 9 15.47 -4.48 -22.88
CA LYS A 9 14.18 -3.97 -22.37
C LYS A 9 13.71 -4.78 -21.16
N ALA A 10 13.16 -4.08 -20.18
CA ALA A 10 12.44 -4.66 -19.04
C ALA A 10 10.93 -4.42 -19.18
N TRP A 11 10.13 -5.25 -18.53
CA TRP A 11 8.67 -5.10 -18.53
C TRP A 11 8.16 -4.09 -17.51
N VAL A 12 8.98 -3.79 -16.50
CA VAL A 12 8.73 -2.86 -15.42
C VAL A 12 9.48 -1.55 -15.65
N PRO A 13 9.03 -0.44 -15.04
CA PRO A 13 9.77 0.81 -15.08
C PRO A 13 11.12 0.71 -14.35
N GLY A 14 12.01 1.65 -14.64
CA GLY A 14 13.44 1.54 -14.27
C GLY A 14 13.74 1.66 -12.78
N ASP A 15 12.87 2.31 -12.02
CA ASP A 15 12.88 2.40 -10.56
C ASP A 15 12.64 1.04 -9.90
N ILE A 16 11.58 0.32 -10.28
CA ILE A 16 11.27 -1.02 -9.76
C ILE A 16 12.40 -2.00 -10.06
N ARG A 17 13.04 -1.84 -11.24
CA ARG A 17 14.21 -2.65 -11.59
C ARG A 17 15.41 -2.34 -10.69
N LYS A 18 15.65 -1.07 -10.36
CA LYS A 18 16.73 -0.67 -9.44
C LYS A 18 16.49 -1.25 -8.04
N GLU A 19 15.25 -1.17 -7.55
CA GLU A 19 14.84 -1.77 -6.27
C GLU A 19 15.03 -3.29 -6.27
N TYR A 20 14.63 -3.97 -7.36
CA TYR A 20 14.85 -5.41 -7.49
C TYR A 20 16.34 -5.78 -7.52
N ALA A 21 17.17 -4.95 -8.18
CA ALA A 21 18.61 -5.17 -8.27
C ALA A 21 19.36 -4.82 -6.97
N ALA A 22 18.80 -3.96 -6.12
CA ALA A 22 19.37 -3.61 -4.82
C ALA A 22 19.42 -4.79 -3.84
N ALA A 23 18.68 -5.88 -4.14
CA ALA A 23 18.57 -7.09 -3.31
C ALA A 23 18.01 -6.81 -1.89
N GLY A 24 17.90 -7.85 -1.06
CA GLY A 24 17.36 -7.73 0.31
C GLY A 24 15.84 -7.59 0.36
N GLU A 25 15.34 -6.91 1.40
CA GLU A 25 13.91 -6.81 1.73
C GLU A 25 13.06 -6.25 0.58
N GLN A 26 13.59 -5.26 -0.16
CA GLN A 26 12.86 -4.69 -1.31
C GLN A 26 12.62 -5.73 -2.41
N ARG A 27 13.59 -6.62 -2.66
CA ARG A 27 13.44 -7.69 -3.64
C ARG A 27 12.38 -8.70 -3.17
N GLU A 28 12.42 -9.09 -1.91
CA GLU A 28 11.45 -10.02 -1.32
C GLU A 28 10.02 -9.47 -1.41
N LEU A 29 9.83 -8.18 -1.09
CA LEU A 29 8.54 -7.50 -1.23
C LEU A 29 8.02 -7.51 -2.67
N LEU A 30 8.90 -7.29 -3.65
CA LEU A 30 8.54 -7.36 -5.06
C LEU A 30 8.19 -8.80 -5.49
N GLU A 31 8.87 -9.80 -4.96
CA GLU A 31 8.56 -11.21 -5.26
C GLU A 31 7.21 -11.63 -4.65
N ILE A 32 6.93 -11.23 -3.41
CA ILE A 32 5.62 -11.43 -2.76
C ILE A 32 4.51 -10.74 -3.56
N ALA A 33 4.70 -9.47 -3.95
CA ALA A 33 3.72 -8.72 -4.73
C ALA A 33 3.42 -9.38 -6.09
N LEU A 34 4.41 -10.04 -6.70
CA LEU A 34 4.22 -10.78 -7.94
C LEU A 34 3.41 -12.06 -7.73
N LEU A 35 3.70 -12.81 -6.67
CA LEU A 35 2.98 -14.04 -6.33
C LEU A 35 1.51 -13.72 -6.00
N GLU A 36 1.26 -12.68 -5.21
CA GLU A 36 -0.10 -12.22 -4.89
C GLU A 36 -0.86 -11.78 -6.15
N ALA A 37 -0.20 -11.08 -7.07
CA ALA A 37 -0.81 -10.67 -8.34
C ALA A 37 -1.19 -11.87 -9.22
N ILE A 38 -0.35 -12.91 -9.26
CA ILE A 38 -0.64 -14.16 -9.99
C ILE A 38 -1.81 -14.89 -9.32
N GLN A 39 -1.79 -15.00 -7.99
CA GLN A 39 -2.85 -15.65 -7.22
C GLN A 39 -4.20 -14.96 -7.41
N GLN A 40 -4.23 -13.62 -7.39
CA GLN A 40 -5.45 -12.84 -7.57
C GLN A 40 -6.08 -13.03 -8.97
N LEU A 41 -5.25 -13.19 -9.99
CA LEU A 41 -5.70 -13.34 -11.37
C LEU A 41 -6.18 -14.76 -11.70
N GLY A 42 -5.72 -15.76 -10.95
CA GLY A 42 -5.96 -17.17 -11.23
C GLY A 42 -5.21 -17.69 -12.45
N GLU A 43 -5.22 -19.02 -12.65
CA GLU A 43 -4.39 -19.71 -13.66
C GLU A 43 -4.64 -19.21 -15.09
N GLU A 44 -5.90 -18.97 -15.46
CA GLU A 44 -6.28 -18.58 -16.83
C GLU A 44 -5.83 -17.16 -17.21
N GLN A 45 -5.94 -16.20 -16.30
CA GLN A 45 -5.50 -14.82 -16.58
C GLN A 45 -4.01 -14.63 -16.31
N SER A 46 -3.39 -15.46 -15.46
CA SER A 46 -1.93 -15.43 -15.24
C SER A 46 -1.13 -15.75 -16.51
N LYS A 47 -1.72 -16.49 -17.45
CA LYS A 47 -1.14 -16.76 -18.78
C LYS A 47 -1.04 -15.49 -19.65
N LYS A 48 -1.86 -14.47 -19.37
CA LYS A 48 -1.84 -13.19 -20.06
C LYS A 48 -0.88 -12.23 -19.39
N HIS A 49 0.31 -12.09 -19.99
CA HIS A 49 1.37 -11.21 -19.48
C HIS A 49 0.92 -9.77 -19.19
N ALA A 50 0.02 -9.20 -20.00
CA ALA A 50 -0.50 -7.84 -19.78
C ALA A 50 -1.33 -7.72 -18.48
N ALA A 51 -2.13 -8.73 -18.16
CA ALA A 51 -2.94 -8.77 -16.95
C ALA A 51 -2.06 -8.89 -15.70
N VAL A 52 -1.09 -9.82 -15.73
CA VAL A 52 -0.12 -10.00 -14.64
C VAL A 52 0.68 -8.73 -14.40
N LYS A 53 1.16 -8.08 -15.48
CA LYS A 53 1.88 -6.81 -15.37
C LYS A 53 1.03 -5.72 -14.70
N ALA A 54 -0.22 -5.56 -15.09
CA ALA A 54 -1.11 -4.55 -14.52
C ALA A 54 -1.40 -4.82 -13.03
N ALA A 55 -1.75 -6.06 -12.69
CA ALA A 55 -2.00 -6.47 -11.31
C ALA A 55 -0.75 -6.31 -10.42
N PHE A 56 0.42 -6.69 -10.95
CA PHE A 56 1.70 -6.55 -10.27
C PHE A 56 2.04 -5.09 -9.96
N LEU A 57 1.95 -4.19 -10.96
CA LEU A 57 2.23 -2.77 -10.75
C LEU A 57 1.27 -2.16 -9.73
N ASN A 58 -0.02 -2.51 -9.81
CA ASN A 58 -1.00 -2.06 -8.83
C ASN A 58 -0.66 -2.54 -7.40
N ARG A 59 -0.23 -3.81 -7.28
CA ARG A 59 0.14 -4.37 -5.99
C ARG A 59 1.36 -3.70 -5.38
N ILE A 60 2.38 -3.39 -6.19
CA ILE A 60 3.56 -2.63 -5.75
C ILE A 60 3.14 -1.27 -5.21
N THR A 61 2.29 -0.54 -5.95
CA THR A 61 1.78 0.76 -5.50
C THR A 61 1.12 0.65 -4.13
N HIS A 62 0.19 -0.30 -3.95
CA HIS A 62 -0.47 -0.52 -2.66
C HIS A 62 0.48 -0.94 -1.55
N VAL A 63 1.52 -1.74 -1.83
CA VAL A 63 2.54 -2.10 -0.84
C VAL A 63 3.32 -0.85 -0.41
N LYS A 64 3.80 -0.05 -1.37
CA LYS A 64 4.54 1.19 -1.09
C LYS A 64 3.69 2.18 -0.29
N GLU A 65 2.45 2.39 -0.67
CA GLU A 65 1.51 3.25 0.07
C GLU A 65 1.30 2.76 1.50
N ARG A 66 1.14 1.44 1.71
CA ARG A 66 1.02 0.88 3.07
C ARG A 66 2.28 1.05 3.90
N MET A 67 3.46 0.92 3.30
CA MET A 67 4.73 1.15 4.00
C MET A 67 4.86 2.60 4.44
N VAL A 68 4.57 3.55 3.54
CA VAL A 68 4.56 4.99 3.87
C VAL A 68 3.56 5.27 5.00
N LEU A 69 2.33 4.75 4.93
CA LEU A 69 1.33 4.95 5.98
C LEU A 69 1.78 4.39 7.34
N ARG A 70 2.42 3.22 7.36
CA ARG A 70 3.00 2.64 8.58
C ARG A 70 4.15 3.49 9.10
N GLU A 71 5.03 3.99 8.23
CA GLU A 71 6.09 4.90 8.64
C GLU A 71 5.51 6.19 9.21
N GLU A 72 4.45 6.75 8.63
CA GLU A 72 3.76 7.94 9.15
C GLU A 72 3.07 7.69 10.50
N GLU A 73 2.53 6.48 10.71
CA GLU A 73 1.99 6.04 11.99
C GLU A 73 3.10 5.95 13.05
N VAL A 74 4.20 5.26 12.72
CA VAL A 74 5.34 5.05 13.63
C VAL A 74 6.10 6.35 13.93
N THR A 75 6.25 7.23 12.94
CA THR A 75 6.92 8.53 13.11
C THR A 75 6.02 9.59 13.75
N GLY A 76 4.77 9.25 14.10
CA GLY A 76 3.84 10.15 14.78
C GLY A 76 3.33 11.29 13.90
N ARG A 77 3.40 11.15 12.56
CA ARG A 77 2.86 12.17 11.64
C ARG A 77 1.34 12.24 11.62
N TRP A 78 0.67 11.31 12.30
CA TRP A 78 -0.77 11.35 12.44
C TRP A 78 -1.22 12.58 13.24
N LEU A 79 -2.42 13.06 12.94
CA LEU A 79 -3.01 14.19 13.63
C LEU A 79 -3.50 13.76 15.03
N THR A 80 -2.58 13.66 15.99
CA THR A 80 -2.92 13.32 17.38
C THR A 80 -3.42 14.54 18.14
N GLU A 81 -4.19 14.31 19.22
CA GLU A 81 -4.63 15.40 20.10
C GLU A 81 -3.46 16.19 20.69
N GLU A 82 -2.39 15.49 21.04
CA GLU A 82 -1.15 16.09 21.53
C GLU A 82 -0.53 17.00 20.46
N ARG A 83 -0.41 16.51 19.22
CA ARG A 83 0.18 17.26 18.11
C ARG A 83 -0.64 18.48 17.69
N MET A 84 -1.97 18.37 17.72
CA MET A 84 -2.87 19.51 17.51
C MET A 84 -2.64 20.61 18.56
N ARG A 85 -2.32 20.24 19.80
CA ARG A 85 -2.03 21.18 20.89
C ARG A 85 -0.63 21.78 20.77
N THR A 86 0.38 20.97 20.49
CA THR A 86 1.80 21.36 20.59
C THR A 86 2.35 21.96 19.30
N GLU A 87 2.20 21.27 18.17
CA GLU A 87 2.82 21.65 16.90
C GLU A 87 1.96 22.61 16.08
N LEU A 88 0.65 22.33 15.98
CA LEU A 88 -0.26 23.08 15.12
C LEU A 88 -0.95 24.25 15.82
N LYS A 89 -0.82 24.35 17.15
CA LYS A 89 -1.40 25.42 18.00
C LYS A 89 -2.89 25.64 17.76
N TRP A 90 -3.65 24.56 17.59
CA TRP A 90 -5.10 24.66 17.40
C TRP A 90 -5.80 25.13 18.67
N SER A 91 -6.94 25.81 18.50
CA SER A 91 -7.74 26.23 19.65
C SER A 91 -8.28 24.99 20.38
N LYS A 92 -8.37 25.07 21.72
CA LYS A 92 -8.90 23.96 22.55
C LYS A 92 -10.32 23.55 22.13
N GLU A 93 -11.10 24.50 21.60
CA GLU A 93 -12.45 24.26 21.12
C GLU A 93 -12.44 23.48 19.80
N THR A 94 -11.61 23.89 18.83
CA THR A 94 -11.45 23.20 17.56
C THR A 94 -10.99 21.75 17.77
N ILE A 95 -10.03 21.53 18.68
CA ILE A 95 -9.57 20.19 19.03
C ILE A 95 -10.70 19.34 19.59
N ARG A 96 -11.50 19.89 20.52
CA ARG A 96 -12.67 19.19 21.07
C ARG A 96 -13.68 18.80 20.00
N GLN A 97 -13.97 19.69 19.05
CA GLN A 97 -14.92 19.44 17.97
C GLN A 97 -14.43 18.30 17.05
N VAL A 98 -13.14 18.32 16.69
CA VAL A 98 -12.53 17.26 15.86
C VAL A 98 -12.53 15.93 16.60
N VAL A 99 -12.07 15.88 17.85
CA VAL A 99 -12.08 14.64 18.65
C VAL A 99 -13.50 14.10 18.84
N ALA A 100 -14.47 14.98 19.10
CA ALA A 100 -15.88 14.59 19.25
C ALA A 100 -16.45 14.02 17.94
N TYR A 101 -16.13 14.64 16.80
CA TYR A 101 -16.51 14.13 15.49
C TYR A 101 -15.93 12.73 15.25
N CYS A 102 -14.63 12.53 15.53
CA CYS A 102 -13.97 11.24 15.34
C CYS A 102 -14.55 10.13 16.22
N ARG A 103 -14.93 10.44 17.47
CA ARG A 103 -15.58 9.47 18.36
C ARG A 103 -17.01 9.14 17.94
N LYS A 104 -17.72 10.11 17.35
CA LYS A 104 -19.11 9.94 16.91
C LYS A 104 -19.21 9.09 15.64
N PHE A 105 -18.23 9.21 14.74
CA PHE A 105 -18.22 8.50 13.46
C PHE A 105 -16.91 7.75 13.25
N PRO A 106 -16.61 6.70 14.03
CA PRO A 106 -15.39 5.94 13.87
C PRO A 106 -15.32 5.30 12.47
N ASN A 107 -16.44 4.81 11.96
CA ASN A 107 -16.50 4.09 10.69
C ASN A 107 -16.27 4.97 9.44
N THR A 108 -16.50 6.28 9.51
CA THR A 108 -16.22 7.18 8.37
C THR A 108 -14.75 7.57 8.28
N LEU A 109 -14.00 7.37 9.36
CA LEU A 109 -12.57 7.66 9.44
C LEU A 109 -11.71 6.43 9.18
N VAL A 110 -12.29 5.24 9.32
CA VAL A 110 -11.68 4.02 8.82
C VAL A 110 -11.83 4.04 7.30
N ARG A 111 -10.71 4.01 6.57
CA ARG A 111 -10.78 3.63 5.15
C ARG A 111 -11.44 2.27 5.12
N HIS A 112 -12.66 2.19 4.58
CA HIS A 112 -13.17 0.91 4.13
C HIS A 112 -12.13 0.40 3.14
N MET A 113 -11.26 -0.51 3.60
CA MET A 113 -10.59 -1.40 2.67
C MET A 113 -11.74 -2.03 1.93
N THR A 114 -11.89 -1.70 0.65
CA THR A 114 -12.81 -2.44 -0.19
C THR A 114 -12.35 -3.89 -0.09
N LEU A 115 -13.05 -4.66 0.75
CA LEU A 115 -12.85 -6.08 0.95
C LEU A 115 -13.39 -6.79 -0.29
N SER A 116 -12.86 -6.47 -1.47
CA SER A 116 -12.96 -7.35 -2.63
C SER A 116 -11.97 -8.53 -2.51
N CYS A 117 -11.27 -8.70 -1.37
CA CYS A 117 -10.31 -9.79 -1.14
C CYS A 117 -10.42 -10.50 0.23
N PHE A 118 -11.50 -10.36 0.99
CA PHE A 118 -11.63 -11.02 2.32
C PHE A 118 -12.95 -11.77 2.50
N SER A 119 -13.52 -12.24 1.40
CA SER A 119 -14.48 -13.34 1.43
C SER A 119 -13.72 -14.59 1.04
N PHE A 120 -13.18 -15.33 2.02
CA PHE A 120 -12.81 -16.76 2.00
C PHE A 120 -11.70 -17.00 3.01
N LEU A 121 -12.02 -16.93 4.31
CA LEU A 121 -11.39 -17.82 5.28
C LEU A 121 -12.17 -17.91 6.60
N VAL A 122 -13.50 -18.08 6.55
CA VAL A 122 -14.25 -18.73 7.63
C VAL A 122 -15.47 -19.42 7.01
N ALA A 123 -15.31 -20.70 6.68
CA ALA A 123 -16.37 -21.70 6.60
C ALA A 123 -15.72 -23.07 6.73
#